data_AF-A0AAU9WYI6-F1
#
_entry.id   AF-A0AAU9WYI6-F1
#
_cell.length_a   1.000
_cell.length_b   1.000
_cell.length_c   1.000
_cell.angle_alpha   90.00
_cell.angle_beta   90.00
_cell.angle_gamma   90.00
#
_symmetry.space_group_name_H-M   'P 1'
#
loop_
_entity.id
_entity.type
_entity.pdbx_description
1 polymer ?
#
loop_
_entity_poly.entity_id
_entity_poly.type
_entity_poly.pdbx_seq_one_letter_code
_entity_poly.pdbx_strand_id
1 'polypeptide(L)'
;YKTIKDVDWFSCIVTCQEDLSCISYNFCVAEHRHNIGICSLNNCSLDDPCSNEAILIWVPGCTFHQLEQNKNRKTRCDHKRLHRNKETGVVKASLSCKDKMQIYVDGQKETVMIDCKQADQLGVFNLYILPTARLIAIEVESSGRPFIIGSFSDGKVTNSSWKCTSGTELDWKKPGFNDSRWKSAVELNSGRERDPDRGCQINEIQRHGAKWITSADNGQQNMYCRLNRFV
;
A
#
# COMPACT_ATOMS: atom_id res chain seq x y z
N TYR A 1 19.91 -7.28 -7.94
CA TYR A 1 21.34 -7.01 -7.69
C TYR A 1 21.97 -6.54 -8.99
N LYS A 2 22.49 -5.30 -8.99
CA LYS A 2 23.12 -4.66 -10.16
C LYS A 2 24.40 -3.98 -9.69
N THR A 3 25.49 -4.15 -10.43
CA THR A 3 26.78 -3.53 -10.08
C THR A 3 27.18 -2.55 -11.18
N ILE A 4 27.60 -1.36 -10.76
CA ILE A 4 28.04 -0.25 -11.60
C ILE A 4 29.47 0.06 -11.19
N LYS A 5 30.37 0.13 -12.17
CA LYS A 5 31.79 0.44 -11.96
C LYS A 5 32.08 1.87 -12.40
N ASP A 6 33.20 2.38 -11.91
CA ASP A 6 33.73 3.69 -12.30
C ASP A 6 32.71 4.83 -12.11
N VAL A 7 31.92 4.74 -11.04
CA VAL A 7 30.89 5.71 -10.68
C VAL A 7 31.29 6.42 -9.39
N ASP A 8 30.90 7.68 -9.22
CA ASP A 8 31.06 8.38 -7.96
C ASP A 8 29.94 8.04 -6.96
N TRP A 9 30.17 8.39 -5.70
CA TRP A 9 29.22 8.09 -4.63
C TRP A 9 27.85 8.76 -4.84
N PHE A 10 27.81 9.99 -5.33
CA PHE A 10 26.55 10.71 -5.57
C PHE A 10 25.78 10.08 -6.72
N SER A 11 26.47 9.75 -7.82
CA SER A 11 25.87 9.02 -8.94
C SER A 11 25.33 7.64 -8.53
N CYS A 12 25.97 6.97 -7.56
CA CYS A 12 25.46 5.72 -6.98
C CYS A 12 24.12 5.91 -6.25
N ILE A 13 23.99 7.02 -5.49
CA ILE A 13 22.74 7.40 -4.82
C ILE A 13 21.64 7.66 -5.84
N VAL A 14 21.91 8.53 -6.81
CA VAL A 14 20.94 8.91 -7.85
C VAL A 14 20.48 7.67 -8.61
N THR A 15 21.40 6.78 -8.98
CA THR A 15 21.03 5.56 -9.72
C THR A 15 20.17 4.63 -8.88
N CYS A 16 20.39 4.52 -7.57
CA CYS A 16 19.50 3.76 -6.70
C CYS A 16 18.12 4.40 -6.59
N GLN A 17 18.03 5.74 -6.55
CA GLN A 17 16.75 6.44 -6.49
C GLN A 17 15.94 6.30 -7.79
N GLU A 18 16.60 6.27 -8.94
CA GLU A 18 15.96 6.10 -10.25
C GLU A 18 15.62 4.63 -10.57
N ASP A 19 16.35 3.68 -9.99
CA ASP A 19 16.10 2.25 -10.18
C ASP A 19 15.02 1.77 -9.21
N LEU A 20 13.80 1.55 -9.74
CA LEU A 20 12.63 1.08 -8.98
C LEU A 20 12.85 -0.26 -8.24
N SER A 21 13.89 -1.02 -8.57
CA SER A 21 14.23 -2.26 -7.88
C SER A 21 15.25 -2.07 -6.76
N CYS A 22 15.86 -0.89 -6.62
CA CYS A 22 16.86 -0.61 -5.61
C CYS A 22 16.22 -0.26 -4.27
N ILE A 23 16.54 -1.06 -3.25
CA ILE A 23 16.12 -0.85 -1.84
C ILE A 23 17.27 -0.21 -1.06
N SER A 24 18.50 -0.59 -1.37
CA SER A 24 19.71 -0.04 -0.77
C SER A 24 20.87 -0.10 -1.75
N TYR A 25 21.96 0.61 -1.46
CA TYR A 25 23.17 0.58 -2.25
C TYR A 25 24.39 0.46 -1.34
N ASN A 26 25.42 -0.20 -1.85
CA ASN A 26 26.77 -0.21 -1.29
C ASN A 26 27.70 0.52 -2.24
N PHE A 27 28.59 1.36 -1.71
CA PHE A 27 29.59 2.06 -2.50
C PHE A 27 30.99 1.80 -1.95
N CYS A 28 31.91 1.31 -2.77
CA CYS A 28 33.29 1.04 -2.40
C CYS A 28 34.26 1.79 -3.31
N VAL A 29 35.10 2.66 -2.74
CA VAL A 29 36.11 3.43 -3.48
C VAL A 29 37.14 2.47 -4.09
N ALA A 30 37.49 2.69 -5.36
CA ALA A 30 38.55 1.94 -6.02
C ALA A 30 39.92 2.44 -5.53
N GLU A 31 40.84 1.52 -5.20
CA GLU A 31 42.20 1.87 -4.82
C GLU A 31 42.83 2.82 -5.86
N HIS A 32 43.46 3.90 -5.37
CA HIS A 32 44.14 4.91 -6.18
C HIS A 32 43.28 5.82 -7.07
N ARG A 33 41.94 5.79 -6.95
CA ARG A 33 41.05 6.76 -7.63
C ARG A 33 40.22 7.55 -6.62
N HIS A 34 40.48 8.85 -6.51
CA HIS A 34 39.66 9.73 -5.67
C HIS A 34 38.22 9.77 -6.19
N ASN A 35 37.26 9.52 -5.31
CA ASN A 35 35.80 9.64 -5.53
C ASN A 35 35.17 8.68 -6.54
N ILE A 36 35.90 7.73 -7.11
CA ILE A 36 35.37 6.76 -8.08
C ILE A 36 35.43 5.37 -7.47
N GLY A 37 34.37 4.59 -7.65
CA GLY A 37 34.23 3.30 -7.01
C GLY A 37 33.29 2.34 -7.70
N ILE A 38 32.98 1.28 -6.98
CA ILE A 38 32.02 0.26 -7.34
C ILE A 38 30.75 0.52 -6.54
N CYS A 39 29.64 0.72 -7.25
CA CYS A 39 28.30 0.83 -6.70
C CYS A 39 27.55 -0.48 -6.90
N SER A 40 27.04 -1.06 -5.83
CA SER A 40 26.22 -2.27 -5.86
C SER A 40 24.82 -1.93 -5.37
N LEU A 41 23.85 -2.01 -6.27
CA LEU A 41 22.43 -1.81 -5.99
C LEU A 41 21.81 -3.12 -5.51
N ASN A 42 21.30 -3.07 -4.28
CA ASN A 42 20.65 -4.18 -3.60
C ASN A 42 19.14 -4.05 -3.77
N ASN A 43 18.51 -5.16 -4.16
CA ASN A 43 17.06 -5.27 -4.32
C ASN A 43 16.43 -6.21 -3.29
N CYS A 44 17.12 -6.45 -2.18
CA CYS A 44 16.71 -7.28 -1.05
C CYS A 44 17.12 -6.60 0.28
N SER A 45 16.39 -6.87 1.36
CA SER A 45 16.70 -6.41 2.73
C SER A 45 17.27 -7.54 3.59
N LEU A 46 17.96 -7.21 4.69
CA LEU A 46 18.34 -8.18 5.73
C LEU A 46 17.11 -8.61 6.54
N ASP A 47 17.18 -9.82 7.10
CA ASP A 47 16.05 -10.50 7.75
C ASP A 47 16.00 -10.41 9.27
N ASP A 48 17.08 -9.94 9.91
CA ASP A 48 17.24 -10.01 11.36
C ASP A 48 18.00 -8.79 11.92
N PRO A 49 17.38 -7.98 12.80
CA PRO A 49 18.00 -6.81 13.42
C PRO A 49 19.06 -7.13 14.49
N CYS A 50 19.22 -8.40 14.88
CA CYS A 50 20.15 -8.81 15.95
C CYS A 50 21.26 -9.80 15.49
N SER A 51 21.39 -10.09 14.20
CA SER A 51 22.56 -10.81 13.65
C SER A 51 23.76 -9.86 13.48
N ASN A 52 24.14 -9.16 14.55
CA ASN A 52 24.83 -7.86 14.50
C ASN A 52 26.36 -7.86 14.35
N GLU A 53 27.03 -8.97 14.02
CA GLU A 53 28.50 -8.92 13.82
C GLU A 53 29.02 -9.72 12.62
N ALA A 54 28.21 -10.59 12.00
CA ALA A 54 28.69 -11.53 10.99
C ALA A 54 28.40 -11.15 9.52
N ILE A 55 27.52 -10.17 9.28
CA ILE A 55 27.00 -9.89 7.92
C ILE A 55 27.35 -8.47 7.44
N LEU A 56 27.45 -7.50 8.35
CA LEU A 56 28.03 -6.20 8.06
C LEU A 56 29.56 -6.30 8.15
N ILE A 57 30.18 -6.60 7.02
CA ILE A 57 31.64 -6.59 6.91
C ILE A 57 32.07 -5.14 6.79
N TRP A 58 32.69 -4.61 7.84
CA TRP A 58 33.39 -3.33 7.73
C TRP A 58 34.58 -3.51 6.78
N VAL A 59 34.60 -2.75 5.69
CA VAL A 59 35.69 -2.72 4.71
C VAL A 59 36.14 -1.26 4.57
N PRO A 60 37.45 -0.97 4.76
CA PRO A 60 37.99 0.37 4.52
C PRO A 60 37.62 0.88 3.11
N GLY A 61 37.12 2.11 3.02
CA GLY A 61 36.73 2.73 1.74
C GLY A 61 35.34 2.35 1.23
N CYS A 62 34.56 1.56 1.98
CA CYS A 62 33.17 1.22 1.64
C CYS A 62 32.15 1.91 2.55
N THR A 63 31.08 2.44 1.97
CA THR A 63 29.87 2.92 2.66
C THR A 63 28.71 1.97 2.40
N PHE A 64 28.07 1.51 3.47
CA PHE A 64 26.94 0.59 3.45
C PHE A 64 25.70 1.29 3.99
N HIS A 65 24.60 1.29 3.23
CA HIS A 65 23.34 1.87 3.68
C HIS A 65 22.30 0.75 3.79
N GLN A 66 21.80 0.46 5.00
CA GLN A 66 20.69 -0.48 5.17
C GLN A 66 19.77 -0.01 6.31
N LEU A 67 18.46 0.04 6.05
CA LEU A 67 17.45 0.50 7.01
C LEU A 67 16.48 -0.65 7.31
N GLU A 68 16.16 -0.91 8.57
CA GLU A 68 15.08 -1.83 8.98
C GLU A 68 14.15 -1.20 10.04
N GLN A 69 12.84 -1.43 9.93
CA GLN A 69 12.00 -1.77 11.09
C GLN A 69 10.67 -2.50 10.72
N ASN A 70 10.51 -3.69 11.34
CA ASN A 70 9.31 -4.47 11.73
C ASN A 70 8.66 -5.58 10.83
N LYS A 71 9.21 -6.80 11.01
CA LYS A 71 8.61 -8.14 11.32
C LYS A 71 7.57 -8.81 10.39
N ASN A 72 8.03 -9.78 9.57
CA ASN A 72 8.07 -11.23 9.92
C ASN A 72 8.52 -12.14 8.74
N ARG A 73 9.68 -12.81 8.94
CA ARG A 73 10.24 -14.01 8.26
C ARG A 73 11.11 -13.87 6.98
N LYS A 74 12.43 -13.99 7.20
CA LYS A 74 13.53 -14.68 6.47
C LYS A 74 13.47 -14.81 4.93
N THR A 75 14.41 -14.20 4.20
CA THR A 75 15.49 -14.95 3.49
C THR A 75 16.74 -14.12 3.10
N ARG A 76 17.92 -14.64 3.51
CA ARG A 76 19.29 -14.38 3.02
C ARG A 76 19.28 -14.29 1.48
N CYS A 77 19.93 -13.27 0.90
CA CYS A 77 19.95 -13.07 -0.56
C CYS A 77 20.69 -14.23 -1.25
N ASP A 78 19.95 -15.25 -1.66
CA ASP A 78 20.44 -16.41 -2.40
C ASP A 78 20.17 -16.19 -3.89
N HIS A 79 21.20 -15.72 -4.61
CA HIS A 79 21.13 -15.43 -6.04
C HIS A 79 20.88 -16.68 -6.92
N LYS A 80 20.81 -17.89 -6.34
CA LYS A 80 20.55 -19.15 -7.07
C LYS A 80 19.07 -19.52 -7.21
N ARG A 81 18.13 -18.69 -6.71
CA ARG A 81 16.68 -18.97 -6.79
C ARG A 81 15.88 -18.11 -7.77
N LEU A 82 16.53 -17.39 -8.68
CA LEU A 82 15.85 -16.66 -9.77
C LEU A 82 15.42 -17.55 -10.96
N HIS A 83 15.01 -18.79 -10.68
CA HIS A 83 14.10 -19.49 -11.58
C HIS A 83 12.66 -19.26 -11.12
N ARG A 84 12.13 -18.13 -11.60
CA ARG A 84 10.75 -17.95 -12.07
C ARG A 84 9.68 -18.65 -11.23
N ASN A 85 9.31 -18.03 -10.11
CA ASN A 85 7.91 -18.08 -9.66
C ASN A 85 7.31 -16.68 -9.81
N LYS A 86 6.23 -16.66 -10.57
CA LYS A 86 5.43 -15.52 -10.97
C LYS A 86 4.52 -15.14 -9.80
N GLU A 87 5.07 -14.49 -8.77
CA GLU A 87 4.30 -13.65 -7.85
C GLU A 87 4.63 -12.20 -8.18
N THR A 88 3.81 -11.66 -9.07
CA THR A 88 3.84 -10.30 -9.59
C THR A 88 3.80 -9.28 -8.45
N GLY A 89 4.65 -8.25 -8.49
CA GLY A 89 4.62 -7.10 -7.59
C GLY A 89 3.36 -6.24 -7.79
N VAL A 90 2.21 -6.79 -7.44
CA VAL A 90 0.87 -6.16 -7.47
C VAL A 90 0.22 -6.37 -6.11
N VAL A 91 -0.50 -5.36 -5.63
CA VAL A 91 -1.24 -5.40 -4.37
C VAL A 91 -2.67 -5.86 -4.67
N LYS A 92 -3.10 -6.95 -4.04
CA LYS A 92 -4.50 -7.40 -4.10
C LYS A 92 -5.32 -6.59 -3.11
N ALA A 93 -6.37 -5.94 -3.58
CA ALA A 93 -7.36 -5.27 -2.76
C ALA A 93 -8.65 -6.09 -2.76
N SER A 94 -9.15 -6.41 -1.58
CA SER A 94 -10.44 -7.07 -1.36
C SER A 94 -11.37 -6.08 -0.69
N LEU A 95 -12.47 -5.73 -1.35
CA LEU A 95 -13.38 -4.65 -0.96
C LEU A 95 -14.84 -5.10 -0.99
N SER A 96 -15.65 -4.54 -0.11
CA SER A 96 -17.10 -4.71 -0.10
C SER A 96 -17.78 -3.45 0.42
N CYS A 97 -19.08 -3.31 0.15
CA CYS A 97 -19.87 -2.13 0.46
C CYS A 97 -21.33 -2.49 0.76
N LYS A 98 -22.14 -1.52 1.21
CA LYS A 98 -23.56 -1.74 1.48
C LYS A 98 -24.37 -2.06 0.22
N ASP A 99 -24.38 -1.15 -0.75
CA ASP A 99 -25.21 -1.25 -1.94
C ASP A 99 -24.35 -1.22 -3.21
N LYS A 100 -23.85 -0.05 -3.65
CA LYS A 100 -23.01 0.03 -4.85
C LYS A 100 -21.75 0.83 -4.61
N MET A 101 -20.64 0.42 -5.25
CA MET A 101 -19.38 1.18 -5.18
C MET A 101 -18.68 1.32 -6.53
N GLN A 102 -17.94 2.41 -6.69
CA GLN A 102 -17.00 2.61 -7.79
C GLN A 102 -15.62 2.96 -7.24
N ILE A 103 -14.61 2.33 -7.81
CA ILE A 103 -13.23 2.42 -7.31
C ILE A 103 -12.38 3.16 -8.33
N TYR A 104 -11.57 4.08 -7.82
CA TYR A 104 -10.59 4.84 -8.57
C TYR A 104 -9.20 4.69 -7.95
N VAL A 105 -8.20 4.52 -8.80
CA VAL A 105 -6.78 4.44 -8.41
C VAL A 105 -6.04 5.54 -9.13
N ASP A 106 -5.39 6.42 -8.36
CA ASP A 106 -4.69 7.60 -8.88
C ASP A 106 -5.53 8.46 -9.86
N GLY A 107 -6.85 8.49 -9.66
CA GLY A 107 -7.81 9.22 -10.49
C GLY A 107 -8.30 8.48 -11.74
N GLN A 108 -7.73 7.30 -12.05
CA GLN A 108 -8.25 6.42 -13.09
C GLN A 108 -9.37 5.55 -12.53
N LYS A 109 -10.42 5.35 -13.33
CA LYS A 109 -11.56 4.50 -12.97
C LYS A 109 -11.19 3.05 -13.22
N GLU A 110 -11.09 2.25 -12.15
CA GLU A 110 -10.72 0.83 -12.25
C GLU A 110 -11.92 -0.08 -12.50
N THR A 111 -13.11 0.35 -12.05
CA THR A 111 -14.31 -0.48 -12.08
C THR A 111 -15.48 0.28 -12.69
N VAL A 112 -16.43 -0.45 -13.25
CA VAL A 112 -17.81 0.07 -13.40
C VAL A 112 -18.44 0.19 -12.00
N MET A 113 -19.59 0.86 -11.83
CA MET A 113 -20.35 0.79 -10.59
C MET A 113 -20.69 -0.68 -10.28
N ILE A 114 -20.12 -1.18 -9.19
CA ILE A 114 -20.24 -2.56 -8.73
C ILE A 114 -21.39 -2.65 -7.73
N ASP A 115 -22.26 -3.65 -7.90
CA ASP A 115 -23.26 -4.00 -6.90
C ASP A 115 -22.66 -4.92 -5.84
N CYS A 116 -22.65 -4.46 -4.59
CA CYS A 116 -22.17 -5.21 -3.44
C CYS A 116 -23.19 -6.18 -2.87
N LYS A 117 -24.44 -6.14 -3.32
CA LYS A 117 -25.46 -7.14 -2.98
C LYS A 117 -25.59 -8.13 -4.14
N GLN A 118 -25.09 -9.34 -3.95
CA GLN A 118 -25.33 -10.44 -4.88
C GLN A 118 -26.16 -11.50 -4.17
N ALA A 119 -27.40 -11.69 -4.63
CA ALA A 119 -28.31 -12.74 -4.15
C ALA A 119 -28.38 -12.84 -2.61
N ASP A 120 -28.70 -11.71 -1.95
CA ASP A 120 -28.84 -11.55 -0.50
C ASP A 120 -27.57 -11.77 0.34
N GLN A 121 -26.38 -11.80 -0.29
CA GLN A 121 -25.09 -11.79 0.39
C GLN A 121 -24.23 -10.60 -0.03
N LEU A 122 -23.44 -10.09 0.91
CA LEU A 122 -22.46 -9.05 0.62
C LEU A 122 -21.30 -9.63 -0.22
N GLY A 123 -21.16 -9.18 -1.46
CA GLY A 123 -20.12 -9.60 -2.39
C GLY A 123 -18.76 -8.99 -2.04
N VAL A 124 -17.70 -9.79 -2.13
CA VAL A 124 -16.32 -9.32 -2.03
C VAL A 124 -15.73 -9.17 -3.43
N PHE A 125 -15.25 -7.96 -3.72
CA PHE A 125 -14.61 -7.64 -4.99
C PHE A 125 -13.11 -7.60 -4.82
N ASN A 126 -12.42 -8.29 -5.72
CA ASN A 126 -10.97 -8.33 -5.75
C ASN A 126 -10.46 -7.54 -6.95
N LEU A 127 -9.57 -6.58 -6.71
CA LEU A 127 -8.79 -5.92 -7.76
C LEU A 127 -7.29 -5.99 -7.46
N TYR A 128 -6.48 -5.74 -8.47
CA TYR A 128 -5.02 -5.71 -8.35
C TYR A 128 -4.53 -4.32 -8.72
N ILE A 129 -3.79 -3.70 -7.81
CA ILE A 129 -3.25 -2.35 -7.98
C ILE A 129 -1.73 -2.36 -7.93
N LEU A 130 -1.09 -1.36 -8.53
CA LEU A 130 0.35 -1.22 -8.44
C LEU A 130 0.74 -0.86 -6.98
N PRO A 131 1.88 -1.37 -6.48
CA PRO A 131 2.41 -0.98 -5.17
C PRO A 131 2.73 0.52 -5.10
N THR A 132 3.04 1.14 -6.24
CA THR A 132 3.35 2.57 -6.36
C THR A 132 2.12 3.48 -6.40
N ALA A 133 0.90 2.90 -6.45
CA ALA A 133 -0.32 3.70 -6.50
C ALA A 133 -0.44 4.55 -5.22
N ARG A 134 -0.69 5.86 -5.37
CA ARG A 134 -0.61 6.84 -4.27
C ARG A 134 -1.96 7.07 -3.60
N LEU A 135 -3.03 6.98 -4.38
CA LEU A 135 -4.39 7.25 -3.95
C LEU A 135 -5.32 6.10 -4.33
N ILE A 136 -6.13 5.69 -3.37
CA ILE A 136 -7.34 4.92 -3.63
C ILE A 136 -8.53 5.80 -3.24
N ALA A 137 -9.46 5.96 -4.16
CA ALA A 137 -10.70 6.70 -3.97
C ALA A 137 -11.90 5.78 -4.23
N ILE A 138 -12.90 5.83 -3.36
CA ILE A 138 -14.09 4.98 -3.43
C ILE A 138 -15.32 5.85 -3.30
N GLU A 139 -16.20 5.72 -4.27
CA GLU A 139 -17.55 6.29 -4.29
C GLU A 139 -18.54 5.19 -3.95
N VAL A 140 -19.50 5.51 -3.09
CA VAL A 140 -20.53 4.57 -2.63
C VAL A 140 -21.88 5.24 -2.78
N GLU A 141 -22.79 4.56 -3.47
CA GLU A 141 -24.19 4.93 -3.57
C GLU A 141 -25.02 3.91 -2.80
N SER A 142 -25.89 4.40 -1.92
CA SER A 142 -26.74 3.55 -1.09
C SER A 142 -28.12 4.17 -0.89
N SER A 143 -29.11 3.29 -0.71
CA SER A 143 -30.47 3.62 -0.30
C SER A 143 -30.58 4.05 1.17
N GLY A 144 -29.50 3.92 1.95
CA GLY A 144 -29.37 4.38 3.32
C GLY A 144 -27.92 4.69 3.67
N ARG A 145 -27.58 4.66 4.97
CA ARG A 145 -26.23 5.03 5.42
C ARG A 145 -25.15 4.20 4.69
N PRO A 146 -24.30 4.82 3.86
CA PRO A 146 -23.29 4.11 3.09
C PRO A 146 -22.14 3.67 4.00
N PHE A 147 -21.58 2.50 3.74
CA PHE A 147 -20.39 2.01 4.42
C PHE A 147 -19.59 1.07 3.52
N ILE A 148 -18.29 0.99 3.80
CA ILE A 148 -17.34 0.12 3.09
C ILE A 148 -16.46 -0.64 4.07
N ILE A 149 -15.94 -1.76 3.60
CA ILE A 149 -14.86 -2.48 4.26
C ILE A 149 -13.86 -2.97 3.20
N GLY A 150 -12.59 -2.98 3.56
CA GLY A 150 -11.53 -3.40 2.66
C GLY A 150 -10.25 -3.78 3.35
N SER A 151 -9.55 -4.72 2.75
CA SER A 151 -8.19 -5.11 3.11
C SER A 151 -7.32 -5.18 1.86
N PHE A 152 -6.07 -4.77 2.00
CA PHE A 152 -5.08 -4.78 0.94
C PHE A 152 -3.93 -5.69 1.33
N SER A 153 -3.35 -6.40 0.36
CA SER A 153 -2.28 -7.39 0.61
C SER A 153 -0.96 -6.75 1.07
N ASP A 154 -0.84 -5.43 1.00
CA ASP A 154 0.28 -4.64 1.55
C ASP A 154 0.02 -4.17 2.99
N GLY A 155 -1.05 -4.65 3.63
CA GLY A 155 -1.37 -4.36 5.03
C GLY A 155 -2.21 -3.10 5.24
N LYS A 156 -2.55 -2.33 4.20
CA LYS A 156 -3.53 -1.26 4.33
C LYS A 156 -4.93 -1.84 4.55
N VAL A 157 -5.77 -1.14 5.31
CA VAL A 157 -7.15 -1.56 5.61
C VAL A 157 -8.07 -0.35 5.71
N THR A 158 -9.38 -0.57 5.61
CA THR A 158 -10.39 0.44 5.96
C THR A 158 -10.44 0.63 7.47
N ASN A 159 -10.19 1.85 7.93
CA ASN A 159 -10.22 2.26 9.33
C ASN A 159 -10.31 3.80 9.39
N SER A 160 -10.19 4.40 10.59
CA SER A 160 -10.27 5.85 10.78
C SER A 160 -9.14 6.67 10.13
N SER A 161 -8.13 6.04 9.51
CA SER A 161 -7.10 6.77 8.73
C SER A 161 -7.63 7.28 7.39
N TRP A 162 -8.74 6.71 6.90
CA TRP A 162 -9.39 7.18 5.68
C TRP A 162 -10.05 8.54 5.90
N LYS A 163 -10.14 9.34 4.84
CA LYS A 163 -10.92 10.57 4.82
C LYS A 163 -12.19 10.33 4.04
N CYS A 164 -13.35 10.61 4.65
CA CYS A 164 -14.64 10.38 4.02
C CYS A 164 -15.59 11.57 4.20
N THR A 165 -16.42 11.81 3.18
CA THR A 165 -17.46 12.85 3.14
C THR A 165 -18.68 12.33 2.39
N SER A 166 -19.83 12.96 2.56
CA SER A 166 -21.05 12.74 1.79
C SER A 166 -21.25 13.78 0.68
N GLY A 167 -20.46 14.85 0.69
CA GLY A 167 -20.45 15.87 -0.36
C GLY A 167 -19.52 15.49 -1.52
N THR A 168 -19.97 15.71 -2.75
CA THR A 168 -19.13 15.54 -3.94
C THR A 168 -18.44 16.85 -4.32
N GLU A 169 -17.13 16.79 -4.59
CA GLU A 169 -16.33 17.92 -5.03
C GLU A 169 -15.68 17.60 -6.38
N LEU A 170 -15.48 18.59 -7.24
CA LEU A 170 -14.83 18.35 -8.53
C LEU A 170 -13.42 17.78 -8.31
N ASP A 171 -13.04 16.79 -9.11
CA ASP A 171 -11.71 16.18 -9.09
C ASP A 171 -11.28 15.52 -7.77
N TRP A 172 -12.21 15.30 -6.83
CA TRP A 172 -11.97 14.64 -5.54
C TRP A 172 -11.31 13.27 -5.64
N LYS A 173 -11.30 12.62 -6.81
CA LYS A 173 -10.67 11.31 -7.05
C LYS A 173 -9.20 11.38 -7.51
N LYS A 174 -8.65 12.58 -7.75
CA LYS A 174 -7.28 12.77 -8.24
C LYS A 174 -6.27 12.89 -7.08
N PRO A 175 -5.01 12.42 -7.22
CA PRO A 175 -3.99 12.52 -6.18
C PRO A 175 -3.72 13.95 -5.66
N GLY A 176 -3.80 14.96 -6.54
CA GLY A 176 -3.54 16.36 -6.17
C GLY A 176 -4.67 17.10 -5.46
N PHE A 177 -5.82 16.45 -5.26
CA PHE A 177 -6.95 17.07 -4.53
C PHE A 177 -6.63 17.18 -3.03
N ASN A 178 -6.93 18.33 -2.44
CA ASN A 178 -6.68 18.60 -1.02
C ASN A 178 -7.88 18.18 -0.15
N ASP A 179 -7.79 17.01 0.47
CA ASP A 179 -8.81 16.44 1.37
C ASP A 179 -8.61 16.82 2.85
N SER A 180 -7.77 17.82 3.16
CA SER A 180 -7.47 18.22 4.56
C SER A 180 -8.71 18.65 5.36
N ARG A 181 -9.73 19.19 4.69
CA ARG A 181 -11.00 19.58 5.33
C ARG A 181 -11.94 18.40 5.58
N TRP A 182 -11.68 17.25 4.95
CA TRP A 182 -12.49 16.06 5.15
C TRP A 182 -12.20 15.48 6.54
N LYS A 183 -13.27 15.13 7.22
CA LYS A 183 -13.17 14.44 8.51
C LYS A 183 -12.65 13.02 8.27
N SER A 184 -11.96 12.50 9.28
CA SER A 184 -11.59 11.09 9.30
C SER A 184 -12.85 10.22 9.32
N ALA A 185 -12.76 9.06 8.69
CA ALA A 185 -13.85 8.11 8.62
C ALA A 185 -14.24 7.60 10.02
N VAL A 186 -15.53 7.32 10.19
CA VAL A 186 -16.08 6.78 11.43
C VAL A 186 -16.11 5.25 11.32
N GLU A 187 -15.45 4.58 12.25
CA GLU A 187 -15.51 3.12 12.37
C GLU A 187 -16.84 2.69 12.98
N LEU A 188 -17.55 1.81 12.28
CA LEU A 188 -18.82 1.26 12.71
C LEU A 188 -18.57 0.05 13.62
N ASN A 189 -19.12 0.09 14.83
CA ASN A 189 -19.05 -1.03 15.76
C ASN A 189 -19.99 -2.16 15.30
N SER A 190 -19.42 -3.33 15.00
CA SER A 190 -20.14 -4.52 14.52
C SER A 190 -21.23 -5.02 15.48
N GLY A 191 -21.26 -4.57 16.75
CA GLY A 191 -22.16 -5.10 17.78
C GLY A 191 -23.31 -4.18 18.26
N ARG A 192 -23.44 -2.94 17.78
CA ARG A 192 -24.42 -1.98 18.37
C ARG A 192 -25.50 -1.44 17.44
N GLU A 193 -25.34 -1.50 16.12
CA GLU A 193 -26.38 -1.06 15.18
C GLU A 193 -26.97 -2.29 14.49
N ARG A 194 -28.27 -2.51 14.72
CA ARG A 194 -29.08 -3.59 14.13
C ARG A 194 -29.29 -3.34 12.64
N ASP A 195 -28.24 -3.39 11.83
CA ASP A 195 -28.39 -3.49 10.38
C ASP A 195 -28.31 -4.99 10.03
N PRO A 196 -29.39 -5.62 9.53
CA PRO A 196 -29.40 -7.03 9.14
C PRO A 196 -28.27 -7.38 8.15
N ASP A 197 -27.85 -6.39 7.35
CA ASP A 197 -26.78 -6.52 6.35
C ASP A 197 -25.37 -6.64 6.98
N ARG A 198 -25.19 -6.34 8.29
CA ARG A 198 -23.93 -6.59 9.01
C ARG A 198 -23.73 -8.06 9.40
N GLY A 199 -24.78 -8.87 9.31
CA GLY A 199 -24.82 -10.27 9.76
C GLY A 199 -23.99 -11.23 8.90
N CYS A 200 -23.58 -10.82 7.69
CA CYS A 200 -22.70 -11.62 6.86
C CYS A 200 -21.23 -11.37 7.24
N GLN A 201 -20.69 -12.36 7.94
CA GLN A 201 -19.28 -12.56 8.22
C GLN A 201 -18.42 -12.44 6.93
N ILE A 202 -17.95 -11.24 6.59
CA ILE A 202 -16.77 -11.12 5.72
C ILE A 202 -15.54 -11.42 6.58
N ASN A 203 -15.46 -12.67 7.03
CA ASN A 203 -14.43 -13.16 7.95
C ASN A 203 -13.04 -12.92 7.36
N GLU A 204 -12.87 -13.06 6.04
CA GLU A 204 -11.56 -12.91 5.40
C GLU A 204 -11.05 -11.47 5.46
N ILE A 205 -11.88 -10.46 5.14
CA ILE A 205 -11.47 -9.05 5.19
C ILE A 205 -11.28 -8.58 6.63
N GLN A 206 -12.20 -8.96 7.54
CA GLN A 206 -12.15 -8.55 8.95
C GLN A 206 -10.97 -9.18 9.72
N ARG A 207 -10.51 -10.39 9.33
CA ARG A 207 -9.34 -11.05 9.94
C ARG A 207 -8.06 -10.22 9.84
N HIS A 208 -7.97 -9.31 8.88
CA HIS A 208 -6.82 -8.43 8.69
C HIS A 208 -6.92 -7.10 9.45
N GLY A 209 -7.89 -6.95 10.37
CA GLY A 209 -8.07 -5.74 11.17
C GLY A 209 -8.87 -4.64 10.47
N ALA A 210 -9.43 -4.92 9.30
CA ALA A 210 -10.33 -4.00 8.60
C ALA A 210 -11.60 -3.73 9.40
N LYS A 211 -12.05 -2.49 9.36
CA LYS A 211 -13.26 -1.98 10.00
C LYS A 211 -14.23 -1.52 8.94
N TRP A 212 -15.51 -1.74 9.21
CA TRP A 212 -16.56 -1.03 8.49
C TRP A 212 -16.40 0.45 8.76
N ILE A 213 -16.29 1.26 7.72
CA ILE A 213 -16.17 2.71 7.83
C ILE A 213 -17.27 3.42 7.08
N THR A 214 -17.64 4.59 7.60
CA THR A 214 -18.61 5.51 7.00
C THR A 214 -18.13 6.95 7.14
N SER A 215 -18.78 7.89 6.47
CA SER A 215 -18.46 9.30 6.61
C SER A 215 -18.95 9.86 7.96
N ALA A 216 -18.26 10.90 8.45
CA ALA A 216 -18.57 11.53 9.73
C ALA A 216 -19.69 12.58 9.62
N ASP A 217 -20.05 12.97 8.40
CA ASP A 217 -21.18 13.82 8.10
C ASP A 217 -22.45 12.98 7.92
N ASN A 218 -23.61 13.57 8.20
CA ASN A 218 -24.90 12.87 8.27
C ASN A 218 -25.50 12.54 6.88
N GLY A 219 -24.66 12.24 5.89
CA GLY A 219 -25.09 11.83 4.56
C GLY A 219 -25.78 10.49 4.59
N GLN A 220 -26.90 10.38 3.86
CA GLN A 220 -27.73 9.17 3.86
C GLN A 220 -27.73 8.41 2.53
N GLN A 221 -27.05 8.91 1.49
CA GLN A 221 -27.15 8.31 0.15
C GLN A 221 -25.79 8.10 -0.51
N ASN A 222 -24.90 9.09 -0.44
CA ASN A 222 -23.59 9.02 -1.07
C ASN A 222 -22.47 9.13 -0.04
N MET A 223 -21.37 8.44 -0.31
CA MET A 223 -20.12 8.58 0.43
C MET A 223 -18.93 8.51 -0.51
N TYR A 224 -18.00 9.42 -0.30
CA TYR A 224 -16.75 9.56 -1.03
C TYR A 224 -15.62 9.41 -0.03
N CYS A 225 -14.77 8.40 -0.25
CA CYS A 225 -13.69 8.05 0.66
C CYS A 225 -12.35 8.06 -0.08
N ARG A 226 -11.31 8.56 0.59
CA ARG A 226 -9.93 8.64 0.09
C ARG A 226 -8.96 8.00 1.09
N LEU A 227 -8.04 7.22 0.53
CA LEU A 227 -6.84 6.74 1.20
C LEU A 227 -5.61 7.19 0.43
N ASN A 228 -4.91 8.16 1.00
CA ASN A 228 -3.55 8.49 0.57
C ASN A 228 -2.59 7.49 1.21
N ARG A 229 -1.88 6.69 0.41
CA ARG A 229 -1.16 5.51 0.89
C ARG A 229 0.22 5.80 1.49
N PHE A 230 0.78 6.99 1.23
CA PHE A 230 2.14 7.41 1.60
C PHE A 230 2.20 8.75 2.35
N VAL A 231 1.15 9.08 3.10
CA VAL A 231 1.13 10.28 3.98
C VAL A 231 1.93 10.02 5.25
#